data_AF-A4TXZ4-F1
#
_entry.id   AF-A4TXZ4-F1
#
_cell.length_a   1.000
_cell.length_b   1.000
_cell.length_c   1.000
_cell.angle_alpha   90.00
_cell.angle_beta   90.00
_cell.angle_gamma   90.00
#
_symmetry.space_group_name_H-M   'P 1'
#
loop_
_entity.id
_entity.type
_entity.pdbx_description
1 polymer ?
#
loop_
_entity_poly.entity_id
_entity_poly.type
_entity_poly.pdbx_seq_one_letter_code
_entity_poly.pdbx_strand_id
1 'polypeptide(L)'
;MLKELNRYLRHVMGPLIGVGALAYFAYHTVEGDRGVLAWVRLDKEILAAEMQLANVSTERQALEHRVLLLRPDHLDPDMLEERARAMLNMGRSDEMVIFGK
;
A
#
# COMPACT_ATOMS: atom_id res chain seq x y z
N MET A 1 -61.49 -16.90 -35.60
CA MET A 1 -60.28 -16.07 -35.77
C MET A 1 -59.93 -15.23 -34.55
N LEU A 2 -60.69 -14.17 -34.18
CA LEU A 2 -60.29 -13.25 -33.10
C LEU A 2 -60.10 -13.90 -31.72
N LYS A 3 -60.93 -14.90 -31.37
CA LYS A 3 -60.80 -15.66 -30.11
C LYS A 3 -59.55 -16.55 -30.03
N GLU A 4 -59.05 -17.03 -31.17
CA GLU A 4 -57.87 -17.89 -31.21
C GLU A 4 -56.59 -17.07 -31.09
N LEU A 5 -56.56 -15.89 -31.72
CA LEU A 5 -55.49 -14.91 -31.58
C LEU A 5 -55.32 -14.46 -30.11
N ASN A 6 -56.43 -14.21 -29.41
CA ASN A 6 -56.38 -13.80 -28.00
C ASN A 6 -55.84 -14.90 -27.07
N ARG A 7 -56.14 -16.17 -27.37
CA ARG A 7 -55.61 -17.31 -26.62
C ARG A 7 -54.10 -17.48 -26.82
N TYR A 8 -53.60 -17.21 -28.02
CA TYR A 8 -52.17 -17.25 -28.35
C TYR A 8 -51.42 -16.08 -27.69
N LEU A 9 -51.95 -14.86 -27.81
CA LEU A 9 -51.40 -13.67 -27.16
C LEU A 9 -51.26 -13.87 -25.65
N ARG A 10 -52.27 -14.41 -24.96
CA ARG A 10 -52.20 -14.63 -23.51
C ARG A 10 -51.07 -15.58 -23.08
N HIS A 11 -50.67 -16.54 -23.93
CA HIS A 11 -49.59 -17.48 -23.60
C HIS A 11 -48.19 -16.96 -23.98
N VAL A 12 -48.09 -16.09 -24.99
CA VAL A 12 -46.80 -15.54 -25.45
C VAL A 12 -46.41 -14.28 -24.68
N MET A 13 -47.39 -13.49 -24.22
CA MET A 13 -47.14 -12.24 -23.51
C MET A 13 -46.33 -12.41 -22.22
N GLY A 14 -46.61 -13.45 -21.43
CA GLY A 14 -45.86 -13.72 -20.19
C GLY A 14 -44.37 -14.00 -20.43
N PRO A 15 -44.02 -15.00 -21.27
CA PRO A 15 -42.64 -15.26 -21.67
C PRO A 15 -41.95 -14.06 -22.32
N LEU A 16 -42.65 -13.30 -23.16
CA LEU A 16 -42.09 -12.13 -23.83
C LEU A 16 -41.69 -11.03 -22.84
N ILE A 17 -42.56 -10.74 -21.86
CA ILE A 17 -42.26 -9.81 -20.77
C ILE A 17 -41.09 -10.34 -19.93
N GLY A 18 -41.08 -11.65 -19.63
CA GLY A 18 -40.00 -12.28 -18.88
C GLY A 18 -38.63 -12.14 -19.55
N VAL A 19 -38.55 -12.44 -20.86
CA VAL A 19 -37.32 -12.28 -21.65
C VAL A 19 -36.92 -10.80 -21.74
N GLY A 20 -37.87 -9.89 -21.93
CA GLY A 20 -37.60 -8.45 -21.95
C GLY A 20 -37.03 -7.94 -20.62
N ALA A 21 -37.59 -8.38 -19.50
CA ALA A 21 -37.08 -8.04 -18.16
C ALA A 21 -35.67 -8.62 -17.96
N LEU A 22 -35.43 -9.88 -18.35
CA LEU A 22 -34.12 -10.51 -18.26
C LEU A 22 -33.07 -9.76 -19.08
N ALA A 23 -33.41 -9.36 -20.30
CA ALA A 23 -32.54 -8.56 -21.15
C ALA A 23 -32.24 -7.18 -20.54
N TYR A 24 -33.26 -6.52 -19.97
CA TYR A 24 -33.10 -5.23 -19.29
C TYR A 24 -32.17 -5.33 -18.09
N PHE A 25 -32.36 -6.33 -17.23
CA PHE A 25 -31.49 -6.56 -16.08
C PHE A 25 -30.07 -6.96 -16.50
N ALA A 26 -29.92 -7.82 -17.50
CA ALA A 26 -28.61 -8.20 -18.04
C ALA A 26 -27.86 -6.97 -18.58
N TYR A 27 -28.54 -6.09 -19.33
CA TYR A 27 -27.97 -4.84 -19.82
C TYR A 27 -27.57 -3.90 -18.68
N HIS A 28 -28.46 -3.67 -17.71
CA HIS A 28 -28.18 -2.80 -16.56
C HIS A 28 -27.09 -3.36 -15.63
N THR A 29 -26.88 -4.68 -15.60
CA THR A 29 -25.77 -5.31 -14.85
C THR A 29 -24.42 -4.98 -15.48
N VAL A 30 -24.37 -4.72 -16.78
CA VAL A 30 -23.14 -4.33 -17.50
C VAL A 30 -22.93 -2.81 -17.46
N GLU A 31 -24.00 -2.03 -17.56
CA GLU A 31 -23.93 -0.56 -17.63
C GLU A 31 -23.88 0.13 -16.25
N GLY A 32 -24.25 -0.55 -15.17
CA GLY A 32 -24.19 0.00 -13.83
C GLY A 32 -22.76 0.10 -13.28
N ASP A 33 -22.46 1.19 -12.56
CA ASP A 33 -21.21 1.43 -11.79
C ASP A 33 -20.84 0.32 -10.79
N ARG A 34 -21.75 -0.64 -10.54
CA ARG A 34 -21.56 -1.80 -9.66
C ARG A 34 -21.60 -3.13 -10.42
N GLY A 35 -21.45 -3.10 -11.73
CA GLY A 35 -21.41 -4.28 -12.58
C GLY A 35 -20.16 -5.14 -12.35
N VAL A 36 -20.19 -6.37 -12.86
CA VAL A 36 -19.06 -7.31 -12.80
C VAL A 36 -17.77 -6.70 -13.35
N LEU A 37 -17.88 -5.82 -14.36
CA LEU A 37 -16.73 -5.13 -14.94
C LEU A 37 -16.09 -4.12 -13.97
N ALA A 38 -16.91 -3.41 -13.19
CA ALA A 38 -16.43 -2.47 -12.17
C ALA A 38 -15.73 -3.23 -11.05
N TRP A 39 -16.30 -4.36 -10.61
CA TRP A 39 -15.67 -5.23 -9.62
C TRP A 39 -14.27 -5.72 -10.06
N VAL A 40 -14.13 -6.18 -11.30
CA VAL A 40 -12.83 -6.59 -11.85
C VAL A 40 -11.83 -5.42 -11.96
N ARG A 41 -12.30 -4.20 -12.24
CA ARG A 41 -11.43 -3.01 -12.26
C ARG A 41 -10.95 -2.64 -10.86
N LEU A 42 -11.86 -2.59 -9.88
CA LEU A 42 -11.54 -2.34 -8.48
C LEU A 42 -10.55 -3.36 -7.92
N ASP A 43 -10.75 -4.65 -8.21
CA ASP A 43 -9.84 -5.71 -7.77
C ASP A 43 -8.41 -5.51 -8.31
N LYS A 44 -8.29 -5.10 -9.58
CA LYS A 44 -7.00 -4.74 -10.18
C LYS A 44 -6.36 -3.50 -9.54
N GLU A 45 -7.16 -2.49 -9.22
CA GLU A 45 -6.66 -1.28 -8.55
C GLU A 45 -6.16 -1.59 -7.13
N ILE A 46 -6.87 -2.44 -6.39
CA ILE A 46 -6.45 -2.91 -5.07
C ILE A 46 -5.13 -3.66 -5.17
N LEU A 47 -5.02 -4.64 -6.07
CA LEU A 47 -3.78 -5.38 -6.29
C LEU A 47 -2.60 -4.46 -6.65
N ALA A 48 -2.82 -3.47 -7.52
CA ALA A 48 -1.78 -2.51 -7.88
C ALA A 48 -1.34 -1.65 -6.69
N ALA A 49 -2.28 -1.19 -5.86
CA ALA A 49 -1.98 -0.41 -4.66
C ALA A 49 -1.22 -1.25 -3.62
N GLU A 50 -1.62 -2.51 -3.42
CA GLU A 50 -0.92 -3.44 -2.51
C GLU A 50 0.52 -3.70 -2.97
N MET A 51 0.75 -3.88 -4.27
CA MET A 51 2.10 -4.02 -4.81
C MET A 51 2.96 -2.77 -4.59
N GLN A 52 2.39 -1.57 -4.78
CA GLN A 52 3.09 -0.32 -4.49
C GLN A 52 3.44 -0.18 -3.01
N LEU A 53 2.50 -0.55 -2.13
CA LEU A 53 2.71 -0.55 -0.69
C LEU A 53 3.84 -1.52 -0.28
N ALA A 54 3.85 -2.73 -0.86
CA ALA A 54 4.90 -3.72 -0.61
C ALA A 54 6.28 -3.20 -1.03
N ASN A 55 6.38 -2.54 -2.19
CA ASN A 55 7.65 -1.98 -2.67
C ASN A 55 8.15 -0.85 -1.75
N VAL A 56 7.28 0.11 -1.43
CA VAL A 56 7.65 1.26 -0.59
C VAL A 56 7.94 0.83 0.84
N SER A 57 7.20 -0.13 1.40
CA SER A 57 7.48 -0.66 2.74
C SER A 57 8.82 -1.38 2.81
N THR A 58 9.19 -2.13 1.77
CA THR A 58 10.51 -2.78 1.68
C THR A 58 11.63 -1.75 1.60
N GLU A 59 11.47 -0.70 0.80
CA GLU A 59 12.43 0.39 0.72
C GLU A 59 12.57 1.13 2.05
N ARG A 60 11.45 1.40 2.73
CA ARG A 60 11.45 1.98 4.07
C ARG A 60 12.19 1.11 5.07
N GLN A 61 11.97 -0.20 5.10
CA GLN A 61 12.69 -1.11 5.98
C GLN A 61 14.19 -1.14 5.69
N ALA A 62 14.58 -1.12 4.41
CA ALA A 62 15.99 -1.07 4.02
C ALA A 62 16.64 0.25 4.46
N LEU A 63 15.95 1.38 4.33
CA LEU A 63 16.41 2.68 4.80
C LEU A 63 16.46 2.76 6.33
N GLU A 64 15.45 2.25 7.02
CA GLU A 64 15.42 2.18 8.49
C GLU A 64 16.58 1.31 9.00
N HIS A 65 16.88 0.18 8.36
CA HIS A 65 18.03 -0.64 8.69
C HIS A 65 19.36 0.08 8.44
N ARG A 66 19.50 0.79 7.31
CA ARG A 66 20.69 1.62 7.03
C ARG A 66 20.84 2.76 8.02
N VAL A 67 19.76 3.43 8.40
CA VAL A 67 19.75 4.47 9.42
C VAL A 67 20.13 3.87 10.77
N LEU A 68 19.65 2.68 11.14
CA LEU A 68 20.09 2.00 12.36
C LEU A 68 21.59 1.67 12.34
N LEU A 69 22.13 1.26 11.19
CA LEU A 69 23.56 1.00 11.02
C LEU A 69 24.41 2.29 11.00
N LEU A 70 23.82 3.42 10.59
CA LEU A 70 24.48 4.74 10.53
C LEU A 70 24.26 5.57 11.79
N ARG A 71 23.29 5.23 12.64
CA ARG A 71 23.04 5.88 13.93
C ARG A 71 24.12 5.45 14.91
N PRO A 72 25.02 6.35 15.32
CA PRO A 72 25.88 6.15 16.46
C PRO A 72 25.07 6.45 17.74
N ASP A 73 23.81 6.01 17.85
CA ASP A 73 22.94 6.40 18.97
C ASP A 73 22.83 5.29 20.03
N HIS A 74 23.78 4.35 20.01
CA HIS A 74 24.39 3.80 21.23
C HIS A 74 25.87 4.22 21.32
N LEU A 75 26.26 5.33 20.70
CA LEU A 75 27.49 6.01 21.10
C LEU A 75 27.14 6.79 22.35
N ASP A 76 27.25 6.09 23.47
CA ASP A 76 27.15 6.63 24.82
C ASP A 76 27.90 7.98 24.85
N PRO A 77 27.35 9.07 25.40
CA PRO A 77 28.09 10.32 25.58
C PRO A 77 29.47 10.08 26.24
N ASP A 78 29.59 9.08 27.10
CA ASP A 78 30.85 8.61 27.70
C ASP A 78 31.83 8.07 26.64
N MET A 79 31.35 7.38 25.60
CA MET A 79 32.16 6.88 24.48
C MET A 79 32.65 8.01 23.55
N LEU A 80 31.87 9.08 23.40
CA LEU A 80 32.29 10.30 22.69
C LEU A 80 33.37 11.05 23.48
N GLU A 81 33.24 11.12 24.80
CA GLU A 81 34.24 11.72 25.68
C GLU A 81 35.57 10.93 25.63
N GLU A 82 35.51 9.60 25.63
CA GLU A 82 36.71 8.76 25.58
C GLU A 82 37.41 8.82 24.21
N ARG A 83 36.65 8.86 23.10
CA ARG A 83 37.22 9.04 21.75
C ARG A 83 37.77 10.46 21.56
N ALA A 84 37.13 11.48 22.14
CA ALA A 84 37.64 12.84 22.17
C ALA A 84 38.95 12.91 22.97
N ARG A 85 39.04 12.28 24.15
CA ARG A 85 40.26 12.23 24.99
C ARG A 85 41.42 11.45 24.33
N ALA A 86 41.13 10.42 23.56
CA ALA A 86 42.13 9.64 22.84
C ALA A 86 42.63 10.34 21.55
N MET A 87 41.77 11.11 20.86
CA MET A 87 42.15 11.86 19.65
C MET A 87 42.73 13.25 19.97
N LEU A 88 42.21 13.90 21.00
CA LEU A 88 42.76 15.11 21.59
C LEU A 88 43.80 14.68 22.62
N ASN A 89 44.98 14.33 22.12
CA ASN A 89 46.25 14.55 22.84
C ASN A 89 46.47 16.07 23.05
N MET A 90 45.44 16.77 23.54
CA MET A 90 45.47 18.13 24.02
C MET A 90 46.13 18.08 25.37
N GLY A 91 47.46 17.99 25.33
CA GLY A 91 48.28 18.46 26.43
C GLY A 91 47.75 19.82 26.85
N ARG A 92 47.25 19.91 28.07
CA ARG A 92 47.07 21.20 28.72
C ARG A 92 48.44 21.88 28.68
N SER A 93 48.49 23.11 28.21
CA SER A 93 49.72 23.88 28.07
C SER A 93 50.26 24.39 29.41
N ASP A 94 50.02 23.71 30.53
CA ASP A 94 50.35 24.22 31.87
C ASP A 94 50.86 23.22 32.91
N GLU A 95 51.09 21.94 32.60
CA GLU A 95 51.75 21.02 33.55
C GLU A 95 53.27 20.96 33.34
N MET A 96 54.01 21.67 34.20
CA MET A 96 55.44 21.46 34.46
C MET A 96 55.63 20.12 35.17
N VAL A 97 56.26 19.15 34.50
CA VAL A 97 56.80 17.96 35.15
C VAL A 97 58.30 18.16 35.40
N ILE A 98 58.64 18.44 36.65
CA ILE A 98 60.02 18.43 37.16
C ILE A 98 60.47 16.98 37.27
N PHE A 99 61.45 16.56 36.47
CA PHE A 99 62.24 15.37 36.77
C PHE A 99 63.51 15.79 37.50
N GLY A 100 63.48 15.66 38.82
CA GLY A 100 64.65 15.71 39.67
C GLY A 100 65.24 14.32 39.83
N LYS A 101 66.34 14.04 39.11
CA LYS A 101 67.66 13.61 39.58
C LYS A 101 68.41 12.87 38.47
#